data_AF-A0A1C4GBP7-F1
#
_entry.id   AF-A0A1C4GBP7-F1
#
_cell.length_a   1.000
_cell.length_b   1.000
_cell.length_c   1.000
_cell.angle_alpha   90.00
_cell.angle_beta   90.00
_cell.angle_gamma   90.00
#
_symmetry.space_group_name_H-M   'P 1'
#
loop_
_entity.id
_entity.type
_entity.pdbx_description
1 polymer ?
#
loop_
_entity_poly.entity_id
_entity_poly.type
_entity_poly.pdbx_seq_one_letter_code
_entity_poly.pdbx_strand_id
1 'polypeptide(L)' 'MSAKPLTASDSEALAMMPSDWFTFWDIPIRLNRPAYRVERLVKAGVIESRVKGTYPDHVIEYRVKGNAGEGQ' A
#
# COMPACT_ATOMS: atom_id res chain seq x y z
N MET A 1 12.50 -14.82 0.24
CA MET A 1 12.26 -14.68 -1.22
C MET A 1 12.52 -13.22 -1.58
N SER A 2 13.45 -12.94 -2.49
CA SER A 2 13.77 -11.56 -2.88
C SER A 2 12.55 -10.94 -3.58
N ALA A 3 12.02 -9.84 -3.06
CA ALA A 3 10.91 -9.14 -3.70
C ALA A 3 11.33 -8.69 -5.11
N LYS A 4 10.50 -8.95 -6.11
CA LYS A 4 10.78 -8.47 -7.48
C LYS A 4 10.91 -6.94 -7.45
N PRO A 5 11.91 -6.36 -8.14
CA PRO A 5 12.08 -4.91 -8.22
C PRO A 5 10.77 -4.20 -8.57
N LEU A 6 10.49 -3.10 -7.89
CA LEU A 6 9.33 -2.27 -8.21
C LEU A 6 9.48 -1.73 -9.64
N THR A 7 8.39 -1.80 -10.39
CA THR A 7 8.28 -1.32 -11.77
C THR A 7 7.77 0.12 -11.77
N ALA A 8 7.89 0.82 -12.92
CA ALA A 8 7.29 2.16 -13.09
C ALA A 8 5.81 2.20 -12.70
N SER A 9 5.04 1.18 -13.09
CA SER A 9 3.62 1.09 -12.73
C SER A 9 3.37 0.86 -11.22
N ASP A 10 4.34 0.33 -10.47
CA ASP A 10 4.23 0.25 -9.01
C ASP A 10 4.47 1.63 -8.38
N SER A 11 5.41 2.41 -8.91
CA SER A 11 5.64 3.80 -8.48
C SER A 11 4.46 4.72 -8.81
N GLU A 12 3.85 4.57 -10.00
CA GLU A 12 2.61 5.25 -10.37
C GLU A 12 1.47 4.87 -9.42
N ALA A 13 1.33 3.57 -9.12
CA ALA A 13 0.34 3.10 -8.17
C ALA A 13 0.55 3.73 -6.78
N LEU A 14 1.80 3.78 -6.31
CA LEU A 14 2.16 4.35 -5.03
C LEU A 14 1.82 5.85 -4.95
N ALA A 15 2.09 6.61 -6.02
CA ALA A 15 1.76 8.03 -6.10
C ALA A 15 0.25 8.32 -6.08
N MET A 16 -0.58 7.30 -6.38
CA MET A 16 -2.04 7.40 -6.34
C MET A 16 -2.64 6.98 -4.99
N MET A 17 -1.83 6.43 -4.08
CA MET A 17 -2.31 5.97 -2.77
C MET A 17 -2.60 7.17 -1.85
N PRO A 18 -3.62 7.06 -0.97
CA PRO A 18 -3.84 8.05 0.07
C PRO A 18 -2.62 8.19 1.00
N SER A 19 -2.44 9.38 1.56
CA SER A 19 -1.32 9.71 2.45
C SER A 19 -1.48 9.15 3.87
N ASP A 20 -2.70 9.09 4.38
CA ASP A 20 -3.02 8.49 5.68
C ASP A 20 -3.47 7.02 5.52
N TRP A 21 -3.84 6.37 6.61
CA TRP A 21 -4.40 5.02 6.59
C TRP A 21 -5.61 4.93 5.67
N PHE A 22 -5.59 3.95 4.77
CA PHE A 22 -6.64 3.71 3.79
C PHE A 22 -6.97 2.23 3.68
N THR A 23 -8.20 1.91 3.28
CA THR A 23 -8.63 0.56 2.97
C THR A 23 -8.52 0.30 1.47
N PHE A 24 -8.68 -0.96 1.06
CA PHE A 24 -8.72 -1.32 -0.35
C PHE A 24 -9.77 -0.52 -1.15
N TRP A 25 -10.87 -0.13 -0.51
CA TRP A 25 -11.97 0.61 -1.13
C TRP A 25 -11.66 2.07 -1.43
N ASP A 26 -10.66 2.64 -0.75
CA ASP A 26 -10.23 4.03 -0.95
C ASP A 26 -9.27 4.17 -2.15
N ILE A 27 -8.83 3.04 -2.72
CA ILE A 27 -7.90 3.03 -3.85
C ILE A 27 -8.65 3.43 -5.13
N PRO A 28 -8.10 4.37 -5.93
CA PRO A 28 -8.76 4.81 -7.15
C PRO A 28 -9.06 3.65 -8.11
N ILE A 29 -10.31 3.54 -8.59
CA ILE A 29 -10.75 2.49 -9.52
C ILE A 29 -9.97 2.44 -10.84
N ARG A 30 -9.40 3.59 -11.24
CA ARG A 30 -8.54 3.71 -12.43
C ARG A 30 -7.19 2.99 -12.28
N LEU A 31 -6.81 2.58 -11.07
CA LEU A 31 -5.59 1.81 -10.85
C LEU A 31 -5.78 0.38 -11.34
N ASN A 32 -4.96 -0.04 -12.30
CA ASN A 32 -5.03 -1.40 -12.83
C ASN A 32 -4.56 -2.43 -11.80
N ARG A 33 -5.40 -3.45 -11.54
CA ARG A 33 -5.15 -4.54 -10.58
C ARG A 33 -4.71 -4.02 -9.19
N PRO A 34 -5.57 -3.24 -8.51
CA PRO A 34 -5.18 -2.55 -7.28
C PRO A 34 -4.72 -3.52 -6.18
N ALA A 35 -5.37 -4.68 -6.03
CA ALA A 35 -5.04 -5.65 -4.99
C ALA A 35 -3.61 -6.21 -5.19
N TYR A 36 -3.28 -6.57 -6.43
CA TYR A 36 -1.95 -7.04 -6.79
C TYR A 36 -0.87 -5.98 -6.56
N ARG A 37 -1.15 -4.72 -6.89
CA ARG A 37 -0.20 -3.61 -6.68
C ARG A 37 0.05 -3.36 -5.20
N VAL A 38 -1.01 -3.31 -4.39
CA VAL A 38 -0.89 -3.16 -2.93
C VAL A 38 -0.06 -4.28 -2.32
N GLU A 39 -0.34 -5.54 -2.67
CA GLU A 39 0.45 -6.67 -2.18
C GLU A 39 1.94 -6.55 -2.54
N ARG A 40 2.25 -6.11 -3.76
CA ARG A 40 3.63 -5.90 -4.19
C ARG A 40 4.31 -4.79 -3.40
N LEU A 41 3.62 -3.68 -3.18
CA LEU A 41 4.13 -2.54 -2.42
C LEU A 41 4.34 -2.88 -0.94
N VAL A 42 3.46 -3.70 -0.36
CA VAL A 42 3.64 -4.27 0.99
C VAL A 42 4.84 -5.20 1.03
N LYS A 43 4.98 -6.13 0.07
CA LYS A 43 6.14 -7.03 -0.04
C LYS A 43 7.46 -6.29 -0.26
N ALA A 44 7.42 -5.13 -0.91
CA ALA A 44 8.57 -4.26 -1.11
C ALA A 44 8.87 -3.36 0.12
N GLY A 45 8.01 -3.37 1.13
CA GLY A 45 8.20 -2.64 2.38
C GLY A 45 7.93 -1.14 2.31
N VAL A 46 7.42 -0.63 1.19
CA VAL A 46 7.07 0.79 0.99
C VAL A 46 5.66 1.13 1.48
N ILE A 47 4.80 0.12 1.65
CA ILE A 47 3.51 0.22 2.33
C ILE A 47 3.55 -0.70 3.54
N GLU A 48 2.95 -0.26 4.64
CA GLU A 48 2.64 -1.11 5.78
C GLU A 48 1.14 -1.39 5.84
N SER A 49 0.79 -2.49 6.49
CA SER A 49 -0.60 -2.89 6.70
C SER A 49 -0.87 -3.20 8.17
N ARG A 50 -2.11 -2.98 8.60
CA ARG A 50 -2.61 -3.39 9.92
C ARG A 50 -4.04 -3.91 9.81
N VAL A 51 -4.42 -4.76 10.74
CA VAL A 51 -5.83 -5.12 10.95
C VAL A 51 -6.44 -4.15 11.94
N LYS A 52 -7.61 -3.59 11.62
CA LYS A 52 -8.37 -2.70 12.50
C LYS A 52 -9.75 -3.29 12.75
N GLY A 53 -10.20 -3.19 14.00
CA GLY A 53 -11.50 -3.71 14.43
C GLY A 53 -11.41 -5.13 14.98
N THR A 54 -12.58 -5.73 15.18
CA THR A 54 -12.75 -7.06 15.76
C THR A 54 -13.59 -7.92 14.83
N TYR A 55 -13.41 -9.24 14.88
CA TYR A 55 -14.27 -10.16 14.14
C TYR A 55 -15.76 -9.94 14.48
N PRO A 56 -16.68 -9.97 13.49
CA PRO A 56 -16.45 -10.23 12.07
C PRO A 56 -16.03 -9.00 11.25
N ASP A 57 -16.17 -7.79 11.79
CA ASP A 57 -16.09 -6.51 11.07
C ASP A 57 -14.67 -5.93 10.94
N HIS A 58 -13.65 -6.75 11.08
CA HIS A 58 -12.27 -6.28 10.93
C HIS A 58 -11.96 -5.95 9.48
N VAL A 59 -11.16 -4.90 9.28
CA VAL A 59 -10.69 -4.48 7.96
C VAL A 59 -9.16 -4.44 7.95
N ILE A 60 -8.58 -4.55 6.76
CA ILE A 60 -7.16 -4.29 6.54
C ILE A 60 -7.02 -2.85 6.10
N GLU A 61 -6.27 -2.07 6.88
CA GLU A 61 -5.82 -0.75 6.48
C GLU A 61 -4.36 -0.81 6.03
N TYR A 62 -4.02 0.07 5.10
CA TYR A 62 -2.71 0.24 4.52
C TYR A 62 -2.25 1.68 4.72
N ARG A 63 -0.94 1.91 4.79
CA ARG A 63 -0.36 3.25 4.80
C ARG A 63 0.94 3.26 4.03
N VAL A 64 1.15 4.29 3.21
CA VAL A 64 2.45 4.53 2.58
C VAL A 64 3.45 4.88 3.69
N LYS A 65 4.56 4.14 3.76
CA LYS A 65 5.66 4.55 4.62
C LYS A 65 6.21 5.83 4.02
N GLY A 66 6.01 6.96 4.72
CA GLY A 66 6.74 8.18 4.42
C GLY A 66 8.21 7.81 4.30
N ASN A 67 8.87 8.25 3.22
CA ASN A 67 10.27 7.94 2.99
C ASN A 67 11.05 8.12 4.30
N ALA A 68 11.85 7.12 4.66
CA ALA A 68 12.97 7.27 5.58
C ALA A 68 13.98 8.26 4.96
N GLY A 69 13.61 9.54 4.96
CA GLY A 69 14.30 10.65 4.31
C GLY A 69 14.09 11.98 5.05
N GLU A 70 13.61 11.95 6.29
CA GLU A 70 13.74 13.04 7.25
C GLU A 70 14.38 12.46 8.51
N GLY A 71 15.67 12.72 8.70
CA GLY A 71 16.42 12.21 9.85
C GLY A 71 17.91 12.01 9.61
N GLN A 72 18.59 13.02 9.07
CA GLN A 72 19.98 13.30 9.43
C GLN A 72 20.24 14.80 9.36
#